data_AF-A0A928U483-F1
#
_entry.id   AF-A0A928U483-F1
#
_cell.length_a   1.000
_cell.length_b   1.000
_cell.length_c   1.000
_cell.angle_alpha   90.00
_cell.angle_beta   90.00
_cell.angle_gamma   90.00
#
_symmetry.space_group_name_H-M   'P 1'
#
loop_
_entity.id
_entity.type
_entity.pdbx_description
1 polymer ?
#
loop_
_entity_poly.entity_id
_entity_poly.type
_entity_poly.pdbx_seq_one_letter_code
_entity_poly.pdbx_strand_id
1 'polypeptide(L)'
;MQDLGIIELIEDGRIDLITSSVVEFELKKTPDPERISSGLKVISLHSERITLSDKIVKRAKEFEMRNIKAIDALHLAIADVEKIDYLCTCDDRFRKSASKIKKLDTKIVSPIEFIEEYENDYDNK
;
A
#
# COMPACT_ATOMS: atom_id res chain seq x y z
N MET A 1 -10.34 24.39 -4.22
CA MET A 1 -9.75 23.05 -4.13
C MET A 1 -9.65 22.53 -5.52
N GLN A 2 -8.43 22.28 -5.97
CA GLN A 2 -8.20 21.43 -7.14
C GLN A 2 -8.12 20.04 -6.53
N ASP A 3 -9.07 19.15 -6.85
CA ASP A 3 -9.10 17.79 -6.31
C ASP A 3 -7.84 17.05 -6.82
N LEU A 4 -6.75 17.02 -6.04
CA LEU A 4 -5.52 16.34 -6.46
C LEU A 4 -5.72 14.82 -6.35
N GLY A 5 -5.42 14.11 -7.43
CA GLY A 5 -5.39 12.65 -7.42
C GLY A 5 -4.09 12.13 -6.80
N ILE A 6 -4.12 10.95 -6.17
CA ILE A 6 -2.91 10.30 -5.63
C ILE A 6 -1.81 10.17 -6.69
N ILE A 7 -2.18 9.88 -7.94
CA ILE A 7 -1.21 9.76 -9.04
C ILE A 7 -0.53 11.10 -9.32
N GLU A 8 -1.27 12.21 -9.33
CA GLU A 8 -0.72 13.56 -9.55
C GLU A 8 0.24 13.94 -8.40
N LEU A 9 -0.09 13.58 -7.15
CA LEU A 9 0.82 13.77 -6.01
C LEU A 9 2.14 13.01 -6.17
N ILE A 10 2.09 11.80 -6.74
CA ILE A 10 3.29 10.99 -7.03
C ILE A 10 4.11 11.64 -8.16
N GLU A 11 3.45 12.02 -9.25
CA GLU A 11 4.11 12.63 -10.42
C GLU A 11 4.76 13.98 -10.09
N ASP A 12 4.14 14.77 -9.21
CA ASP A 12 4.69 16.02 -8.67
C ASP A 12 5.83 15.80 -7.66
N GLY A 13 6.12 14.55 -7.28
CA GLY A 13 7.14 14.21 -6.28
C GLY A 13 6.77 14.66 -4.85
N ARG A 14 5.48 14.86 -4.58
CA ARG A 14 4.99 15.25 -3.24
C ARG A 14 4.89 14.06 -2.29
N ILE A 15 4.67 12.87 -2.85
CA ILE A 15 4.65 11.60 -2.11
C ILE A 15 5.46 10.55 -2.87
N ASP A 16 6.10 9.66 -2.12
CA ASP A 16 6.84 8.54 -2.67
C ASP A 16 5.93 7.32 -2.87
N LEU A 17 5.88 6.80 -4.10
CA LEU A 17 5.24 5.52 -4.37
C LEU A 17 6.23 4.38 -4.14
N ILE A 18 5.92 3.50 -3.19
CA ILE A 18 6.67 2.26 -2.98
C ILE A 18 5.90 1.10 -3.61
N THR A 19 6.56 0.29 -4.43
CA THR A 19 5.99 -0.94 -4.99
C THR A 19 6.71 -2.19 -4.47
N SER A 20 6.19 -3.37 -4.79
CA SER A 20 6.82 -4.63 -4.41
C SER A 20 6.66 -5.75 -5.43
N SER A 21 7.48 -6.79 -5.28
CA SER A 21 7.33 -8.03 -6.04
C SER A 21 5.96 -8.71 -5.84
N VAL A 22 5.23 -8.39 -4.76
CA VAL A 22 3.88 -8.91 -4.50
C VAL A 22 2.86 -8.20 -5.39
N VAL A 23 2.96 -6.88 -5.53
CA VAL A 23 2.11 -6.09 -6.44
C VAL A 23 2.29 -6.58 -7.89
N GLU A 24 3.53 -6.81 -8.31
CA GLU A 24 3.82 -7.37 -9.64
C GLU A 24 3.24 -8.77 -9.83
N PHE A 25 3.25 -9.60 -8.80
CA PHE A 25 2.66 -10.93 -8.84
C PHE A 25 1.14 -10.87 -9.00
N GLU A 26 0.47 -9.94 -8.32
CA GLU A 26 -0.97 -9.72 -8.47
C GLU A 26 -1.32 -9.16 -9.86
N LEU A 27 -0.51 -8.23 -10.39
CA LEU A 27 -0.67 -7.73 -11.76
C LEU A 27 -0.57 -8.86 -12.78
N LYS A 28 0.42 -9.76 -12.65
CA LYS A 28 0.56 -10.94 -13.54
C LYS A 28 -0.62 -11.90 -13.49
N LYS A 29 -1.42 -11.87 -12.41
CA LYS A 29 -2.63 -12.68 -12.24
C LYS A 29 -3.92 -11.96 -12.65
N THR A 30 -3.84 -10.68 -12.99
CA THR A 30 -5.00 -9.90 -13.43
C THR A 30 -5.42 -10.35 -14.83
N PRO A 31 -6.67 -10.79 -15.06
CA PRO A 31 -7.08 -11.30 -16.38
C PRO A 31 -7.23 -10.20 -17.44
N ASP A 32 -7.53 -8.98 -16.99
CA ASP A 32 -7.86 -7.84 -17.83
C ASP A 32 -6.59 -7.09 -18.28
N PRO A 33 -6.28 -7.08 -19.59
CA PRO A 33 -5.08 -6.43 -20.11
C PRO A 33 -5.06 -4.90 -19.91
N GLU A 34 -6.21 -4.24 -19.92
CA GLU A 34 -6.29 -2.79 -19.71
C GLU A 34 -5.99 -2.44 -18.25
N ARG A 35 -6.47 -3.26 -17.32
CA ARG A 35 -6.14 -3.14 -15.90
C ARG A 35 -4.66 -3.43 -15.63
N ILE A 36 -4.07 -4.42 -16.30
CA ILE A 36 -2.63 -4.67 -16.23
C ILE A 36 -1.85 -3.46 -16.75
N SER A 37 -2.18 -2.96 -17.94
CA SER A 37 -1.51 -1.81 -18.55
C SER A 37 -1.57 -0.57 -17.66
N SER A 38 -2.75 -0.26 -17.13
CA SER A 38 -2.94 0.85 -16.19
C SER A 38 -2.14 0.65 -14.90
N GLY A 39 -2.17 -0.56 -14.34
CA GLY A 39 -1.40 -0.89 -13.13
C GLY A 39 0.10 -0.76 -13.34
N LEU A 40 0.62 -1.26 -14.47
CA LEU A 40 2.05 -1.15 -14.83
C LEU A 40 2.50 0.30 -15.00
N LYS A 41 1.66 1.16 -15.60
CA LYS A 41 1.94 2.60 -15.70
C LYS A 41 2.08 3.23 -14.32
N VAL A 42 1.12 2.97 -13.42
CA VAL A 42 1.16 3.53 -12.06
C VAL A 42 2.39 3.04 -11.30
N ILE A 43 2.63 1.72 -11.26
CA ILE A 43 3.79 1.22 -10.51
C ILE A 43 5.12 1.65 -11.12
N SER A 44 5.19 1.99 -12.42
CA SER A 44 6.42 2.52 -13.02
C SER A 44 6.87 3.88 -12.46
N LEU A 45 5.97 4.59 -11.76
CA LEU A 45 6.27 5.83 -11.05
C LEU A 45 6.90 5.60 -9.67
N HIS A 46 7.17 4.35 -9.28
CA HIS A 46 7.70 4.04 -7.96
C HIS A 46 9.07 4.72 -7.73
N SER A 47 9.31 5.23 -6.53
CA SER A 47 10.65 5.64 -6.11
C SER A 47 11.48 4.46 -5.58
N GLU A 48 10.82 3.43 -5.06
CA GLU A 48 11.46 2.21 -4.57
C GLU A 48 10.65 0.94 -4.88
N ARG A 49 11.38 -0.17 -5.12
CA ARG A 49 10.80 -1.50 -5.35
C ARG A 49 11.32 -2.50 -4.33
N ILE A 50 10.44 -2.96 -3.44
CA ILE A 50 10.75 -3.93 -2.40
C ILE A 50 10.64 -5.37 -2.90
N THR A 51 11.60 -6.21 -2.53
CA THR A 51 11.55 -7.66 -2.76
C THR A 51 11.40 -8.39 -1.42
N LEU A 52 10.72 -9.53 -1.43
CA LEU A 52 10.50 -10.32 -0.22
C LEU A 52 11.83 -10.79 0.39
N SER A 53 12.06 -10.39 1.64
CA SER A 53 13.14 -10.90 2.50
C SER A 53 12.59 -11.91 3.51
N ASP A 54 13.47 -12.69 4.13
CA ASP A 54 13.09 -13.61 5.21
C ASP A 54 12.40 -12.89 6.38
N LYS A 55 12.80 -11.64 6.65
CA LYS A 55 12.17 -10.79 7.68
C LYS A 55 10.71 -10.47 7.30
N ILE A 56 10.46 -10.08 6.05
CA ILE A 56 9.10 -9.81 5.54
C ILE A 56 8.26 -11.09 5.59
N VAL A 57 8.79 -12.22 5.09
CA VAL A 57 8.06 -13.49 5.06
C VAL A 57 7.72 -13.98 6.47
N LYS A 58 8.65 -13.86 7.42
CA LYS A 58 8.40 -14.20 8.83
C LYS A 58 7.30 -13.31 9.41
N ARG A 59 7.34 -12.00 9.14
CA ARG A 59 6.35 -11.05 9.63
C ARG A 59 4.96 -11.29 9.03
N ALA A 60 4.89 -11.64 7.75
CA ALA A 60 3.63 -12.02 7.11
C ALA A 60 2.98 -13.23 7.79
N LYS A 61 3.76 -14.27 8.13
CA LYS A 61 3.26 -15.43 8.88
C LYS A 61 2.69 -15.04 10.26
N GLU A 62 3.28 -14.04 10.92
CA GLU A 62 2.74 -13.52 12.19
C GLU A 62 1.37 -12.84 12.00
N PHE A 63 1.16 -12.16 10.88
CA PHE A 63 -0.14 -11.58 10.53
C PHE A 63 -1.17 -12.63 10.09
N GLU A 64 -0.74 -13.70 9.40
CA GLU A 64 -1.60 -14.82 9.07
C GLU A 64 -2.19 -15.50 10.31
N MET A 65 -1.38 -15.67 11.37
CA MET A 65 -1.86 -16.17 12.67
C MET A 65 -2.92 -15.26 13.32
N ARG A 66 -3.07 -14.02 12.85
CA ARG A 66 -4.07 -13.05 13.28
C ARG A 66 -5.26 -12.95 12.30
N ASN A 67 -5.44 -13.96 11.45
CA ASN A 67 -6.50 -14.08 10.45
C ASN A 67 -6.41 -13.07 9.30
N ILE A 68 -5.22 -12.57 8.98
CA ILE A 68 -4.99 -11.84 7.73
C ILE A 68 -4.66 -12.85 6.63
N LYS A 69 -5.23 -12.68 5.43
CA LYS A 69 -4.97 -13.60 4.32
C LYS A 69 -3.52 -13.48 3.85
N ALA A 70 -2.95 -14.57 3.33
CA ALA A 70 -1.53 -14.64 2.95
C ALA A 70 -1.02 -13.46 2.10
N ILE A 71 -1.73 -13.06 1.04
CA ILE A 71 -1.29 -11.93 0.19
C ILE A 71 -1.42 -10.60 0.91
N ASP A 72 -2.55 -10.35 1.58
CA ASP A 72 -2.76 -9.15 2.41
C ASP A 72 -1.71 -9.05 3.53
N ALA A 73 -1.32 -10.19 4.11
CA ALA A 73 -0.30 -10.29 5.15
C ALA A 73 1.09 -9.95 4.61
N LEU A 74 1.40 -10.28 3.36
CA LEU A 74 2.64 -9.87 2.71
C LEU A 74 2.69 -8.36 2.49
N HIS A 75 1.62 -7.76 1.96
CA HIS A 75 1.54 -6.30 1.80
C HIS A 75 1.71 -5.57 3.13
N LEU A 76 1.02 -6.05 4.16
CA LEU A 76 1.13 -5.50 5.50
C LEU A 76 2.53 -5.67 6.09
N ALA A 77 3.16 -6.83 5.88
CA ALA A 77 4.51 -7.10 6.36
C ALA A 77 5.56 -6.24 5.65
N ILE A 78 5.41 -5.99 4.35
CA ILE A 78 6.26 -5.05 3.63
C ILE A 78 6.14 -3.67 4.26
N ALA A 79 4.92 -3.17 4.44
CA ALA A 79 4.71 -1.84 4.98
C ALA A 79 5.28 -1.70 6.41
N ASP A 80 5.04 -2.68 7.28
CA ASP A 80 5.53 -2.70 8.65
C ASP A 80 7.07 -2.82 8.73
N VAL A 81 7.68 -3.70 7.93
CA VAL A 81 9.11 -3.98 7.99
C VAL A 81 9.95 -2.85 7.40
N GLU A 82 9.48 -2.28 6.30
CA GLU A 82 10.14 -1.18 5.57
C GLU A 82 9.70 0.19 6.08
N LYS A 83 8.82 0.25 7.10
CA LYS A 83 8.32 1.46 7.74
C LYS A 83 7.64 2.43 6.76
N ILE A 84 6.81 1.88 5.89
CA ILE A 84 5.98 2.66 4.98
C ILE A 84 4.90 3.36 5.80
N ASP A 85 4.74 4.66 5.60
CA ASP A 85 3.79 5.48 6.36
C ASP A 85 2.34 5.08 6.10
N TYR A 86 2.00 4.81 4.83
CA TYR A 86 0.64 4.52 4.37
C TYR A 86 0.55 3.27 3.51
N LEU A 87 -0.39 2.38 3.83
CA LEU A 87 -0.84 1.28 2.98
C LEU A 87 -2.27 1.56 2.51
N CYS A 88 -2.41 1.98 1.25
CA CYS A 88 -3.69 2.33 0.65
C CYS A 88 -4.41 1.08 0.09
N THR A 89 -5.68 0.88 0.46
CA THR A 89 -6.49 -0.25 -0.01
C THR A 89 -7.99 0.03 0.02
N CYS A 90 -8.72 -0.55 -0.94
CA CYS A 90 -10.19 -0.47 -0.98
C CYS A 90 -10.89 -1.67 -0.31
N ASP A 91 -10.18 -2.67 0.23
CA ASP A 91 -10.82 -3.80 0.94
C ASP A 91 -11.06 -3.45 2.42
N ASP A 92 -12.31 -3.07 2.73
CA ASP A 92 -12.75 -2.76 4.10
C ASP A 92 -12.58 -3.92 5.09
N ARG A 93 -12.66 -5.17 4.62
CA ARG A 93 -12.47 -6.34 5.51
C ARG A 93 -11.01 -6.46 5.89
N PHE A 94 -10.10 -6.19 4.96
CA PHE A 94 -8.67 -6.14 5.26
C PHE A 94 -8.35 -4.99 6.22
N ARG A 95 -8.79 -3.76 5.92
CA ARG A 95 -8.66 -2.59 6.82
C ARG A 95 -9.15 -2.90 8.24
N LYS A 96 -10.36 -3.45 8.38
CA LYS A 96 -10.95 -3.82 9.68
C LYS A 96 -10.22 -4.95 10.40
N SER A 97 -9.58 -5.86 9.66
CA SER A 97 -8.81 -6.96 10.26
C SER A 97 -7.45 -6.45 10.74
N ALA A 98 -6.81 -5.61 9.93
CA ALA A 98 -5.50 -5.07 10.22
C ALA A 98 -5.53 -4.00 11.32
N SER A 99 -6.62 -3.24 11.46
CA SER A 99 -6.79 -2.29 12.58
C SER A 99 -6.82 -2.95 13.96
N LYS A 100 -7.03 -4.28 14.03
CA LYS A 100 -6.95 -5.06 15.28
C LYS A 100 -5.51 -5.37 15.68
N ILE A 101 -4.55 -5.18 14.79
CA ILE A 101 -3.13 -5.38 15.07
C ILE A 101 -2.63 -4.18 15.87
N LYS A 102 -2.23 -4.43 17.11
CA LYS A 102 -1.59 -3.42 17.96
C LYS A 102 -0.14 -3.20 17.51
N LYS A 103 0.33 -1.95 17.62
CA LYS A 103 1.71 -1.53 17.32
C LYS A 103 2.10 -1.75 15.86
N LEU A 104 1.27 -1.25 14.95
CA LEU A 104 1.61 -1.09 13.55
C LEU A 104 1.93 0.39 13.33
N ASP A 105 3.14 0.68 12.84
CA ASP A 105 3.54 2.07 12.59
C ASP A 105 2.94 2.59 11.26
N THR A 106 2.64 1.68 10.32
CA THR A 106 1.92 1.97 9.08
C THR A 106 0.44 2.26 9.32
N LYS A 107 -0.07 3.34 8.72
CA LYS A 107 -1.51 3.62 8.62
C LYS A 107 -2.12 2.87 7.44
N ILE A 108 -3.25 2.22 7.66
CA ILE A 108 -3.95 1.47 6.61
C ILE A 108 -5.24 2.22 6.28
N VAL A 109 -5.26 2.82 5.10
CA VAL A 109 -6.28 3.81 4.72
C VAL A 109 -6.90 3.45 3.38
N SER A 110 -8.09 3.98 3.12
CA SER A 110 -8.62 4.02 1.76
C SER A 110 -7.94 5.14 0.96
N PRO A 111 -7.98 5.11 -0.39
CA PRO A 111 -7.49 6.23 -1.19
C PRO A 111 -8.10 7.59 -0.83
N ILE A 112 -9.38 7.61 -0.45
CA ILE A 112 -10.09 8.84 -0.05
C ILE A 112 -9.57 9.33 1.29
N GLU A 113 -9.50 8.45 2.28
CA GLU A 113 -8.96 8.78 3.62
C GLU A 113 -7.49 9.24 3.53
N PHE A 114 -6.70 8.67 2.62
CA PHE A 114 -5.32 9.12 2.39
C PHE A 114 -5.27 10.58 1.94
N ILE A 115 -6.09 10.97 0.96
CA ILE A 115 -6.14 12.36 0.49
C ILE A 115 -6.61 13.29 1.59
N GLU A 116 -7.67 12.92 2.33
CA GLU A 116 -8.16 13.70 3.46
C GLU A 116 -7.07 13.91 4.53
N GLU A 117 -6.34 12.86 4.90
CA GLU A 117 -5.22 12.99 5.85
C GLU A 117 -4.08 13.87 5.29
N TYR A 118 -3.72 13.67 4.02
CA TYR A 118 -2.65 14.43 3.37
C TYR A 118 -2.97 15.93 3.30
N GLU A 119 -4.19 16.31 2.92
CA GLU A 119 -4.63 17.70 2.86
C GLU A 119 -4.66 18.35 4.25
N ASN A 120 -5.18 17.64 5.26
CA ASN A 120 -5.18 18.13 6.64
C ASN A 120 -3.75 18.35 7.17
N ASP A 121 -2.82 17.45 6.88
CA ASP A 121 -1.42 17.60 7.32
C ASP A 121 -0.69 18.70 6.54
N TYR A 122 -1.08 18.98 5.29
CA TYR A 122 -0.52 20.05 4.46
C TYR A 122 -1.02 21.43 4.87
N ASP A 123 -2.31 21.60 5.12
CA ASP A 123 -2.92 22.87 5.53
C ASP A 123 -2.50 23.32 6.94
N ASN A 124 -1.98 22.39 7.76
CA ASN A 124 -1.47 22.66 9.10
C ASN A 124 0.05 22.98 9.15
N LYS A 125 0.74 23.06 8.00
CA LYS A 125 2.16 23.45 7.88
C LYS A 125 2.31 24.85 7.32
#